data_AF-A0A4Z0PGL7-F1
#
_entry.id   AF-A0A4Z0PGL7-F1
#
_cell.length_a   1.000
_cell.length_b   1.000
_cell.length_c   1.000
_cell.angle_alpha   90.00
_cell.angle_beta   90.00
_cell.angle_gamma   90.00
#
_symmetry.space_group_name_H-M   'P 1'
#
loop_
_entity.id
_entity.type
_entity.pdbx_description
1 polymer ?
#
loop_
_entity_poly.entity_id
_entity_poly.type
_entity_poly.pdbx_seq_one_letter_code
_entity_poly.pdbx_strand_id
1 'polypeptide(L)'
;MTDSVPAMIWVTDPAGFCTYLNQQWYDYTGQTEAEAMGMGWVDRVHPDDAEAAKAAFLDSTARQAPFHCLYRVRRADGHYRWAIDTGMPRFSASGEFEGLVGTVIDVHEQKLAEQALQRLTRKLRTPATRPRG
;
A
#
# COMPACT_ATOMS: atom_id res chain seq x y z
N MET A 1 -26.62 1.65 -3.72
CA MET A 1 -26.18 0.65 -2.73
C MET A 1 -24.74 0.26 -3.09
N THR A 2 -23.78 0.99 -2.54
CA THR A 2 -22.34 0.66 -2.58
C THR A 2 -21.85 0.78 -1.14
N ASP A 3 -22.46 -0.04 -0.29
CA ASP A 3 -22.08 -0.14 1.12
C ASP A 3 -20.77 -0.91 1.25
N SER A 4 -19.80 -0.27 1.92
CA SER A 4 -18.83 -0.93 2.80
C SER A 4 -17.71 -1.79 2.20
N VAL A 5 -16.98 -1.29 1.19
CA VAL A 5 -15.55 -1.62 1.13
C VAL A 5 -14.82 -0.52 1.90
N PRO A 6 -14.24 -0.77 3.09
CA PRO A 6 -13.44 0.21 3.81
C PRO A 6 -12.06 0.35 3.15
N ALA A 7 -12.05 0.60 1.84
CA ALA A 7 -10.86 0.86 1.06
C ALA A 7 -10.61 2.37 1.03
N MET A 8 -9.38 2.75 1.30
CA MET A 8 -8.90 4.10 0.99
C MET A 8 -8.72 4.15 -0.53
N ILE A 9 -9.25 5.17 -1.18
CA ILE A 9 -9.22 5.33 -2.64
C ILE A 9 -8.32 6.51 -2.96
N TRP A 10 -7.50 6.37 -4.00
CA TRP A 10 -6.65 7.43 -4.51
C TRP A 10 -6.73 7.53 -6.03
N VAL A 11 -6.49 8.73 -6.54
CA VAL A 11 -6.33 9.01 -7.97
C VAL A 11 -5.10 9.89 -8.16
N THR A 12 -4.36 9.66 -9.25
CA THR A 12 -3.26 10.53 -9.66
C THR A 12 -3.50 11.16 -11.02
N ASP A 13 -2.73 12.20 -11.31
CA ASP A 13 -2.51 12.71 -12.65
C ASP A 13 -1.52 11.82 -13.44
N PRO A 14 -1.26 12.13 -14.73
CA PRO A 14 -0.29 11.39 -15.55
C PRO A 14 1.16 11.47 -15.08
N ALA A 15 1.51 12.47 -14.25
CA ALA A 15 2.85 12.62 -13.68
C ALA A 15 3.01 11.81 -12.37
N GLY A 16 1.93 11.18 -11.88
CA GLY A 16 1.92 10.38 -10.66
C GLY A 16 1.65 11.20 -9.39
N PHE A 17 1.27 12.47 -9.51
CA PHE A 17 0.88 13.26 -8.36
C PHE A 17 -0.55 12.91 -7.96
N CYS A 18 -0.74 12.59 -6.68
CA CYS A 18 -2.06 12.34 -6.14
C CYS A 18 -2.92 13.61 -6.21
N THR A 19 -4.07 13.49 -6.87
CA THR A 19 -5.04 14.57 -7.10
C THR A 19 -6.35 14.36 -6.33
N TYR A 20 -6.56 13.17 -5.79
CA TYR A 20 -7.73 12.86 -4.98
C TYR A 20 -7.45 11.70 -4.03
N LEU A 21 -7.95 11.83 -2.80
CA LEU A 21 -8.05 10.78 -1.80
C LEU A 21 -9.44 10.85 -1.17
N ASN A 22 -10.06 9.70 -0.90
CA ASN A 22 -11.34 9.67 -0.19
C ASN A 22 -11.17 9.93 1.33
N GLN A 23 -12.29 10.20 2.01
CA GLN A 23 -12.29 10.53 3.44
C GLN A 23 -11.63 9.45 4.31
N GLN A 24 -11.76 8.19 3.92
CA GLN A 24 -11.18 7.05 4.62
C GLN A 24 -9.66 7.14 4.73
N TRP A 25 -8.96 7.72 3.75
CA TRP A 25 -7.51 7.93 3.84
C TRP A 25 -7.15 8.92 4.95
N TYR A 26 -7.86 10.04 5.02
CA TYR A 26 -7.63 11.07 6.03
C TYR A 26 -7.98 10.56 7.42
N ASP A 27 -9.10 9.87 7.57
CA ASP A 27 -9.50 9.25 8.83
C ASP A 27 -8.49 8.18 9.29
N TYR A 28 -7.91 7.42 8.34
CA TYR A 28 -6.94 6.37 8.64
C TYR A 28 -5.56 6.93 9.03
N THR A 29 -5.04 7.89 8.27
CA THR A 29 -3.65 8.39 8.39
C THR A 29 -3.51 9.62 9.28
N GLY A 30 -4.62 10.35 9.49
CA GLY A 30 -4.64 11.66 10.14
C GLY A 30 -4.02 12.79 9.30
N GLN A 31 -3.73 12.57 8.01
CA GLN A 31 -3.28 13.64 7.13
C GLN A 31 -4.40 14.63 6.82
N THR A 32 -4.02 15.89 6.68
CA THR A 32 -4.81 16.87 5.96
C THR A 32 -4.68 16.65 4.45
N GLU A 33 -5.63 17.17 3.67
CA GLU A 33 -5.57 17.13 2.20
C GLU A 33 -4.26 17.75 1.68
N ALA A 34 -3.88 18.92 2.20
CA ALA A 34 -2.65 19.60 1.81
C ALA A 34 -1.38 18.77 2.05
N GLU A 35 -1.34 17.95 3.10
CA GLU A 35 -0.22 17.04 3.38
C GLU A 35 -0.24 15.78 2.52
N ALA A 36 -1.39 15.36 2.01
CA ALA A 36 -1.54 14.09 1.30
C ALA A 36 -1.42 14.23 -0.22
N MET A 37 -1.77 15.40 -0.77
CA MET A 37 -1.70 15.68 -2.20
C MET A 37 -0.28 15.54 -2.78
N GLY A 38 -0.20 15.33 -4.10
CA GLY A 38 1.07 15.11 -4.77
C GLY A 38 1.71 13.79 -4.36
N MET A 39 2.91 13.85 -3.78
CA MET A 39 3.63 12.66 -3.27
C MET A 39 3.52 12.52 -1.74
N GLY A 40 2.60 13.24 -1.10
CA GLY A 40 2.46 13.30 0.36
C GLY A 40 2.09 11.98 1.03
N TRP A 41 1.56 11.01 0.28
CA TRP A 41 1.30 9.66 0.79
C TRP A 41 2.59 8.94 1.23
N VAL A 42 3.74 9.26 0.62
CA VAL A 42 5.04 8.65 0.94
C VAL A 42 5.44 8.95 2.39
N ASP A 43 5.05 10.10 2.93
CA ASP A 43 5.33 10.50 4.32
C ASP A 43 4.57 9.67 5.37
N ARG A 44 3.60 8.87 4.92
CA ARG A 44 2.89 7.90 5.77
C ARG A 44 3.39 6.48 5.59
N VAL A 45 4.31 6.23 4.66
CA VAL A 45 4.95 4.92 4.52
C VAL A 45 6.03 4.76 5.60
N HIS A 46 6.22 3.55 6.09
CA HIS A 46 7.33 3.24 7.00
C HIS A 46 8.67 3.58 6.32
N PRO A 47 9.65 4.19 7.04
CA PRO A 47 10.91 4.61 6.43
C PRO A 47 11.64 3.52 5.63
N ASP A 48 11.69 2.29 6.16
CA ASP A 48 12.31 1.16 5.44
C ASP A 48 11.61 0.77 4.13
N ASP A 49 10.32 1.11 3.97
CA ASP A 49 9.50 0.70 2.83
C ASP A 49 9.32 1.86 1.81
N ALA A 50 9.53 3.11 2.26
CA ALA A 50 9.14 4.32 1.54
C ALA A 50 9.83 4.49 0.18
N GLU A 51 11.15 4.29 0.13
CA GLU A 51 11.92 4.43 -1.12
C GLU A 51 11.50 3.38 -2.15
N ALA A 52 11.38 2.11 -1.72
CA ALA A 52 10.99 1.02 -2.59
C ALA A 52 9.55 1.18 -3.12
N ALA A 53 8.61 1.56 -2.24
CA ALA A 53 7.22 1.80 -2.63
C ALA A 53 7.10 2.96 -3.62
N LYS A 54 7.79 4.07 -3.36
CA LYS A 54 7.83 5.23 -4.25
C LYS A 54 8.42 4.88 -5.62
N ALA A 55 9.54 4.15 -5.65
CA ALA A 55 10.18 3.75 -6.89
C ALA A 55 9.27 2.83 -7.74
N ALA A 56 8.64 1.84 -7.11
CA ALA A 56 7.70 0.94 -7.78
C ALA A 56 6.49 1.70 -8.34
N PHE A 57 5.94 2.65 -7.57
CA PHE A 57 4.82 3.48 -8.00
C PHE A 57 5.17 4.34 -9.22
N LEU A 58 6.34 4.99 -9.20
CA LEU A 58 6.82 5.82 -10.32
C LEU A 58 7.12 4.99 -11.57
N ASP A 59 7.68 3.79 -11.41
CA ASP A 59 7.87 2.85 -12.55
C ASP A 59 6.54 2.43 -13.17
N SER A 60 5.56 2.01 -12.36
CA SER A 60 4.21 1.69 -12.85
C SER A 60 3.56 2.87 -13.57
N THR A 61 3.73 4.09 -13.04
CA THR A 61 3.22 5.32 -13.65
C THR A 61 3.88 5.58 -15.01
N ALA A 62 5.21 5.54 -15.08
CA ALA A 62 5.97 5.75 -16.31
C ALA A 62 5.64 4.70 -17.38
N ARG A 63 5.39 3.46 -16.97
CA ARG A 63 5.01 2.36 -17.86
C ARG A 63 3.52 2.31 -18.18
N GLN A 64 2.72 3.18 -17.56
CA GLN A 64 1.25 3.17 -17.66
C GLN A 64 0.67 1.78 -17.37
N ALA A 65 1.23 1.11 -16.36
CA ALA A 65 0.97 -0.27 -16.02
C ALA A 65 0.27 -0.39 -14.65
N PRO A 66 -0.40 -1.51 -14.38
CA PRO A 66 -0.85 -1.85 -13.04
C PRO A 66 0.24 -1.62 -11.97
N PHE A 67 -0.17 -1.01 -10.87
CA PHE A 67 0.62 -0.86 -9.66
C PHE A 67 0.17 -1.88 -8.61
N HIS A 68 1.12 -2.47 -7.91
CA HIS A 68 0.88 -3.33 -6.77
C HIS A 68 2.06 -3.24 -5.78
N CYS A 69 1.77 -2.99 -4.51
CA CYS A 69 2.79 -2.99 -3.46
C CYS A 69 2.20 -3.42 -2.12
N LEU A 70 3.03 -4.03 -1.28
CA LEU A 70 2.72 -4.36 0.11
C LEU A 70 3.74 -3.63 1.00
N TYR A 71 3.27 -2.65 1.77
CA TYR A 71 4.12 -1.85 2.64
C TYR A 71 3.39 -1.46 3.91
N ARG A 72 4.12 -0.89 4.87
CA ARG A 72 3.55 -0.41 6.13
C ARG A 72 3.10 1.04 6.01
N VAL A 73 1.85 1.32 6.38
CA VAL A 73 1.27 2.67 6.44
C VAL A 73 1.08 3.09 7.90
N ARG A 74 1.47 4.32 8.21
CA ARG A 74 1.29 4.96 9.51
C ARG A 74 -0.14 5.46 9.66
N ARG A 75 -0.80 5.00 10.72
CA ARG A 75 -2.13 5.47 11.11
C ARG A 75 -2.09 6.79 11.88
N ALA A 76 -3.25 7.39 12.08
CA ALA A 76 -3.43 8.58 12.91
C ALA A 76 -2.94 8.39 14.36
N ASP A 77 -2.98 7.15 14.88
CA ASP A 77 -2.46 6.79 16.21
C ASP A 77 -0.92 6.60 16.25
N GLY A 78 -0.23 6.76 15.11
CA GLY A 78 1.22 6.63 14.99
C GLY A 78 1.72 5.19 14.78
N HIS A 79 0.85 4.18 14.85
CA HIS A 79 1.23 2.79 14.60
C HIS A 79 1.29 2.48 13.10
N TYR A 80 2.22 1.61 12.74
CA TYR A 80 2.39 1.11 11.38
C TYR A 80 1.63 -0.20 11.18
N ARG A 81 0.82 -0.27 10.11
CA ARG A 81 0.07 -1.47 9.74
C ARG A 81 0.35 -1.85 8.29
N TRP A 82 0.30 -3.15 8.00
CA TRP A 82 0.54 -3.64 6.64
C TRP A 82 -0.66 -3.30 5.78
N ALA A 83 -0.42 -2.72 4.62
CA ALA A 83 -1.45 -2.42 3.64
C ALA A 83 -1.02 -2.88 2.25
N ILE A 84 -1.99 -3.39 1.49
CA ILE A 84 -1.84 -3.63 0.07
C ILE A 84 -2.33 -2.39 -0.66
N ASP A 85 -1.49 -1.85 -1.52
CA ASP A 85 -1.86 -0.81 -2.48
C ASP A 85 -1.90 -1.42 -3.88
N THR A 86 -2.99 -1.17 -4.60
CA THR A 86 -3.19 -1.59 -5.98
C THR A 86 -3.78 -0.45 -6.79
N GLY A 87 -3.22 -0.18 -7.96
CA GLY A 87 -3.71 0.84 -8.88
C GLY A 87 -3.75 0.38 -10.33
N MET A 88 -4.74 0.85 -11.08
CA MET A 88 -4.90 0.59 -12.51
C MET A 88 -4.74 1.89 -13.30
N PRO A 89 -4.11 1.84 -14.49
CA PRO A 89 -4.01 3.00 -15.37
C PRO A 89 -5.39 3.40 -15.89
N ARG A 90 -5.65 4.71 -15.94
CA ARG A 90 -6.84 5.28 -16.54
C ARG A 90 -6.48 5.93 -17.87
N PHE A 91 -7.37 5.77 -18.84
CA PHE A 91 -7.23 6.37 -20.15
C PHE A 91 -8.52 7.10 -20.54
N SER A 92 -8.37 8.23 -21.21
CA SER A 92 -9.48 8.95 -21.81
C SER A 92 -10.09 8.16 -22.97
N ALA A 93 -11.22 8.62 -23.51
CA ALA A 93 -11.83 8.02 -24.69
C ALA A 93 -10.93 8.08 -25.95
N SER A 94 -9.96 9.00 -26.00
CA SER A 94 -8.96 9.09 -27.08
C SER A 94 -7.73 8.22 -26.84
N GLY A 95 -7.66 7.50 -25.71
CA GLY A 95 -6.51 6.66 -25.36
C GLY A 95 -5.36 7.43 -24.70
N GLU A 96 -5.58 8.67 -24.30
CA GLU A 96 -4.57 9.44 -23.56
C GLU A 96 -4.52 8.97 -22.09
N PHE A 97 -3.32 8.81 -21.57
CA PHE A 97 -3.11 8.40 -20.17
C PHE A 97 -3.50 9.54 -19.23
N GLU A 98 -4.40 9.24 -18.28
CA GLU A 98 -4.93 10.21 -17.31
C GLU A 98 -4.39 10.01 -15.89
N GLY A 99 -3.41 9.12 -15.71
CA GLY A 99 -2.88 8.72 -14.40
C GLY A 99 -3.45 7.39 -13.91
N LEU A 100 -3.28 7.10 -12.62
CA LEU A 100 -3.72 5.85 -12.00
C LEU A 100 -4.92 6.11 -11.08
N VAL A 101 -5.71 5.07 -10.85
CA VAL A 101 -6.71 4.99 -9.76
C VAL A 101 -6.52 3.70 -9.01
N GLY A 102 -6.60 3.76 -7.69
CA GLY A 102 -6.34 2.59 -6.87
C GLY A 102 -6.96 2.61 -5.50
N THR A 103 -6.61 1.57 -4.74
CA THR A 103 -7.09 1.34 -3.39
C THR A 103 -5.96 0.90 -2.48
N VAL A 104 -5.97 1.42 -1.26
CA VAL A 104 -5.15 0.93 -0.15
C VAL A 104 -6.05 0.17 0.82
N ILE A 105 -5.67 -1.06 1.14
CA ILE A 105 -6.42 -1.98 2.00
C ILE A 105 -5.52 -2.42 3.15
N ASP A 106 -5.92 -2.18 4.39
CA ASP A 106 -5.25 -2.71 5.59
C ASP A 106 -5.38 -4.24 5.63
N VAL A 107 -4.24 -4.92 5.70
CA VAL A 107 -4.10 -6.38 5.76
C VAL A 107 -3.24 -6.82 6.95
N HIS A 108 -3.16 -5.99 8.00
CA HIS A 108 -2.23 -6.22 9.10
C HIS A 108 -2.45 -7.55 9.81
N GLU A 109 -3.70 -7.85 10.17
CA GLU A 109 -4.04 -9.09 10.89
C GLU A 109 -3.72 -10.32 10.05
N GLN A 110 -4.07 -10.28 8.76
CA GLN A 110 -3.78 -11.34 7.79
C GLN A 110 -2.27 -11.55 7.66
N LYS A 111 -1.50 -10.46 7.61
CA LYS A 111 -0.04 -10.53 7.48
C LYS A 111 0.61 -11.08 8.75
N LEU A 112 0.16 -10.68 9.94
CA LEU A 112 0.67 -11.21 11.20
C LEU A 112 0.35 -12.69 11.37
N ALA A 113 -0.86 -13.11 10.98
CA ALA A 113 -1.26 -14.52 11.00
C ALA A 113 -0.41 -15.37 10.05
N GLU A 114 -0.18 -14.89 8.82
CA GLU A 114 0.69 -15.55 7.84
C GLU A 114 2.12 -15.72 8.39
N GLN A 115 2.69 -14.65 8.96
CA GLN A 115 4.02 -14.70 9.56
C GLN A 115 4.10 -15.64 10.77
N ALA A 116 3.05 -15.69 11.60
CA ALA A 116 2.98 -16.61 12.73
C ALA A 116 2.97 -18.07 12.25
N LEU A 117 2.16 -18.38 11.24
CA LEU A 117 2.11 -19.71 10.64
C LEU A 117 3.47 -20.10 10.04
N GLN A 118 4.09 -19.22 9.25
CA GLN A 118 5.41 -19.45 8.68
C GLN A 118 6.49 -19.71 9.75
N ARG A 119 6.45 -18.96 10.87
CA ARG A 119 7.37 -19.18 12.01
C ARG A 119 7.17 -20.56 12.64
N LEU A 120 5.92 -21.01 12.82
CA LEU A 120 5.62 -22.33 13.38
C LEU A 120 6.06 -23.45 12.43
N THR A 121 5.74 -23.34 11.14
CA THR A 121 6.16 -24.33 10.13
C THR A 121 7.69 -24.43 10.03
N ARG A 122 8.41 -23.30 10.12
CA ARG A 122 9.88 -23.30 10.12
C ARG A 122 10.48 -23.99 11.35
N LYS A 123 9.90 -23.78 12.54
CA LYS A 123 10.32 -24.45 13.79
C LYS A 123 10.05 -25.97 13.75
N LEU A 124 8.96 -26.40 13.13
CA LEU A 124 8.63 -27.83 12.98
C LEU A 124 9.49 -28.54 11.92
N ARG A 125 10.01 -27.81 10.92
CA ARG A 125 10.85 -28.35 9.85
C ARG A 125 12.36 -28.35 10.16
N THR A 126 12.78 -27.79 11.29
CA THR A 126 14.17 -27.94 11.74
C THR A 126 14.29 -29.31 12.41
N PRO A 127 14.98 -30.31 11.82
CA PRO A 127 15.15 -31.58 12.49
C PRO A 127 15.84 -31.32 13.83
N ALA A 128 15.28 -31.85 14.91
CA ALA A 128 15.95 -31.87 16.20
C ALA A 128 17.31 -32.56 15.98
N THR A 129 18.38 -31.78 15.92
CA THR A 129 19.74 -32.30 15.93
C THR A 129 19.89 -32.98 17.28
N ARG A 130 19.68 -34.30 17.34
CA ARG A 130 20.02 -35.10 18.51
C ARG A 130 21.51 -34.87 18.76
N PRO A 131 21.92 -34.37 19.94
CA PRO A 131 23.32 -34.42 20.30
C PRO A 131 23.68 -35.90 20.41
N ARG A 132 24.63 -36.35 19.59
CA ARG A 132 25.39 -37.57 19.85
C ARG A 132 26.49 -37.20 20.82
N GLY A 133 26.46 -37.78 22.01
CA GLY A 133 27.46 -37.62 23.06
C GLY A 133 26.92 -38.17 24.35
#